data_AF-A0A374T456-F1
#
_entry.id   AF-A0A374T456-F1
#
_cell.length_a   1.000
_cell.length_b   1.000
_cell.length_c   1.000
_cell.angle_alpha   90.00
_cell.angle_beta   90.00
_cell.angle_gamma   90.00
#
_symmetry.space_group_name_H-M   'P 1'
#
loop_
_entity.id
_entity.type
_entity.pdbx_description
1 polymer ?
#
loop_
_entity_poly.entity_id
_entity_poly.type
_entity_poly.pdbx_seq_one_letter_code
_entity_poly.pdbx_strand_id
1 'polypeptide(L)'
;MTSIHEQDKRKGGRPPTGRVRKLSKSVTVKFSKPSYEALRLRARKANRKLAEYIRESALNGEVVSGHNAETVAIAKNLIGMANNLIGMANNLNQLTKLSHQRGFHETHVYVVDLLRRLKAILGEYRQASYKPKPSSMGRKEDTT
;
A
#
# COMPACT_ATOMS: atom_id res chain seq x y z
N MET A 1 -26.94 51.89 -62.21
CA MET A 1 -26.85 50.88 -61.13
C MET A 1 -28.16 50.11 -61.11
N THR A 2 -28.24 48.99 -61.81
CA THR A 2 -29.50 48.25 -62.03
C THR A 2 -29.60 47.04 -61.10
N SER A 3 -30.62 47.10 -60.24
CA SER A 3 -31.45 46.03 -59.69
C SER A 3 -31.04 44.57 -60.01
N ILE A 4 -30.77 43.79 -58.97
CA ILE A 4 -30.88 42.32 -59.02
C ILE A 4 -32.06 41.93 -58.12
N HIS A 5 -33.27 42.22 -58.60
CA HIS A 5 -34.40 41.36 -58.32
C HIS A 5 -34.23 40.11 -59.17
N GLU A 6 -33.62 39.07 -58.61
CA GLU A 6 -33.78 37.73 -59.15
C GLU A 6 -34.69 36.96 -58.20
N GLN A 7 -35.97 37.00 -58.53
CA GLN A 7 -37.01 36.18 -57.95
C GLN A 7 -36.64 34.72 -58.19
N ASP A 8 -35.95 34.11 -57.23
CA ASP A 8 -35.75 32.67 -57.25
C ASP A 8 -37.11 32.00 -57.01
N LYS A 9 -37.66 31.52 -58.13
CA LYS A 9 -38.95 30.85 -58.24
C LYS A 9 -39.06 29.81 -57.13
N ARG A 10 -40.06 29.98 -56.27
CA ARG A 10 -40.41 29.05 -55.19
C ARG A 10 -40.59 27.64 -55.76
N LYS A 11 -39.54 26.83 -55.73
CA LYS A 11 -39.64 25.39 -55.93
C LYS A 11 -40.37 24.85 -54.72
N GLY A 12 -41.67 24.60 -54.87
CA GLY A 12 -42.49 23.93 -53.87
C GLY A 12 -41.82 22.62 -53.49
N GLY A 13 -41.27 22.55 -52.28
CA GLY A 13 -40.49 21.43 -51.79
C GLY A 13 -40.00 21.68 -50.37
N ARG A 14 -39.61 20.60 -49.67
CA ARG A 14 -39.06 20.69 -48.32
C ARG A 14 -37.84 21.63 -48.32
N PRO A 15 -37.79 22.65 -47.44
CA PRO A 15 -36.64 23.53 -47.32
C PRO A 15 -35.35 22.71 -47.17
N PRO A 16 -34.27 23.06 -47.89
CA PRO A 16 -33.03 22.32 -47.83
C PRO A 16 -32.50 22.31 -46.39
N THR A 17 -32.21 21.12 -45.89
CA THR A 17 -31.59 20.96 -44.57
C THR A 17 -30.25 21.68 -44.57
N GLY A 18 -30.07 22.67 -43.69
CA GLY A 18 -28.85 23.48 -43.64
C GLY A 18 -27.57 22.65 -43.55
N ARG A 19 -26.48 23.14 -44.16
CA ARG A 19 -25.18 22.42 -44.29
C ARG A 19 -24.66 21.86 -42.96
N VAL A 20 -24.92 22.54 -41.85
CA VAL A 20 -24.47 22.15 -40.50
C VAL A 20 -25.07 20.82 -40.02
N ARG A 21 -26.27 20.45 -40.47
CA ARG A 21 -26.95 19.20 -40.04
C ARG A 21 -26.68 18.01 -40.95
N LYS A 22 -26.07 18.20 -42.13
CA LYS A 22 -25.88 17.14 -43.12
C LYS A 22 -24.53 16.46 -42.92
N LEU A 23 -24.54 15.15 -42.62
CA LEU A 23 -23.34 14.32 -42.63
C LEU A 23 -22.87 14.14 -44.08
N SER A 24 -21.68 14.65 -44.41
CA SER A 24 -21.14 14.68 -45.79
C SER A 24 -19.86 13.86 -45.99
N LYS A 25 -19.29 13.30 -44.90
CA LYS A 25 -18.08 12.49 -44.90
C LYS A 25 -18.35 11.14 -44.24
N SER A 26 -17.75 10.09 -44.78
CA SER A 26 -17.88 8.72 -44.29
C SER A 26 -16.52 8.12 -43.99
N VAL A 27 -16.45 7.35 -42.91
CA VAL A 27 -15.32 6.46 -42.59
C VAL A 27 -15.85 5.03 -42.65
N THR A 28 -15.16 4.16 -43.40
CA THR A 28 -15.56 2.75 -43.57
C THR A 28 -14.57 1.86 -42.84
N VAL A 29 -15.10 0.95 -42.03
CA VAL A 29 -14.33 -0.10 -41.34
C VAL A 29 -14.94 -1.46 -41.71
N LYS A 30 -14.10 -2.49 -41.80
CA LYS A 30 -14.54 -3.86 -42.09
C LYS A 30 -14.46 -4.68 -40.80
N PHE A 31 -15.53 -5.39 -40.49
CA PHE A 31 -15.61 -6.27 -39.33
C PHE A 31 -15.75 -7.72 -39.78
N SER A 32 -15.17 -8.64 -39.02
CA SER A 32 -15.57 -10.05 -39.11
C SER A 32 -17.02 -10.20 -38.65
N LYS A 33 -17.68 -11.28 -39.07
CA LYS A 33 -19.06 -11.60 -38.64
C LYS A 33 -19.24 -11.55 -37.10
N PRO A 34 -18.37 -12.16 -36.27
CA PRO A 34 -18.54 -12.09 -34.81
C PRO A 34 -18.35 -10.67 -34.26
N SER A 35 -17.37 -9.91 -34.75
CA SER A 35 -17.16 -8.53 -34.28
C SER A 35 -18.33 -7.61 -34.66
N TYR A 36 -18.94 -7.82 -35.84
CA TYR A 36 -20.11 -7.08 -36.28
C TYR A 36 -21.33 -7.36 -35.38
N GLU A 37 -21.61 -8.64 -35.06
CA GLU A 37 -22.72 -8.99 -34.16
C GLU A 37 -22.48 -8.48 -32.73
N ALA A 38 -21.25 -8.53 -32.23
CA ALA A 38 -20.90 -7.94 -30.94
C ALA A 38 -21.18 -6.43 -30.91
N LEU A 39 -20.83 -5.71 -31.98
CA LEU A 39 -21.09 -4.28 -32.11
C LEU A 39 -22.60 -3.98 -32.19
N ARG A 40 -23.36 -4.79 -32.94
CA ARG A 40 -24.81 -4.69 -33.02
C ARG A 40 -25.49 -4.94 -31.67
N LEU A 41 -24.99 -5.91 -30.91
CA LEU A 41 -25.48 -6.20 -29.57
C LEU A 41 -25.21 -5.04 -28.61
N ARG A 42 -24.00 -4.46 -28.62
CA ARG A 42 -23.65 -3.29 -27.80
C ARG A 42 -24.54 -2.08 -28.12
N ALA A 43 -24.76 -1.79 -29.40
CA ALA A 43 -25.66 -0.73 -29.83
C ALA A 43 -27.10 -0.94 -29.33
N ARG A 44 -27.60 -2.18 -29.42
CA ARG A 44 -28.94 -2.55 -28.91
C ARG A 44 -29.05 -2.40 -27.39
N LYS A 45 -28.01 -2.82 -26.65
CA LYS A 45 -27.94 -2.64 -25.19
C LYS A 45 -27.96 -1.16 -24.80
N ALA A 46 -27.32 -0.31 -25.59
CA ALA A 46 -27.36 1.14 -25.41
C ALA A 46 -28.66 1.80 -25.92
N ASN A 47 -29.62 1.02 -26.46
CA ASN A 47 -30.84 1.50 -27.10
C ASN A 47 -30.59 2.56 -28.20
N ARG A 48 -29.52 2.38 -28.99
CA ARG A 48 -29.13 3.28 -30.08
C ARG A 48 -29.11 2.54 -31.42
N LYS A 49 -29.30 3.29 -32.51
CA LYS A 49 -29.04 2.77 -33.87
C LYS A 49 -27.55 2.52 -34.04
N LEU A 50 -27.19 1.46 -34.74
CA LEU A 50 -25.78 1.04 -34.93
C LEU A 50 -24.88 2.18 -35.43
N ALA A 51 -25.34 2.95 -36.41
CA ALA A 51 -24.57 4.07 -36.97
C ALA A 51 -24.39 5.24 -35.98
N GLU A 52 -25.36 5.47 -35.11
CA GLU A 52 -25.24 6.49 -34.04
C GLU A 52 -24.29 6.02 -32.96
N TYR A 53 -24.45 4.77 -32.52
CA TYR A 53 -23.59 4.15 -31.53
C TYR A 53 -22.12 4.17 -31.97
N ILE A 54 -21.82 3.79 -33.22
CA ILE A 54 -20.43 3.80 -33.74
C ILE A 54 -19.88 5.22 -33.77
N ARG A 55 -20.67 6.20 -34.23
CA ARG A 55 -20.23 7.60 -34.33
C ARG A 55 -19.93 8.20 -32.96
N GLU A 56 -20.83 7.99 -32.01
CA GLU A 56 -20.67 8.46 -30.63
C GLU A 56 -19.48 7.75 -29.96
N SER A 57 -19.35 6.44 -30.14
CA SER A 57 -18.23 5.66 -29.61
C SER A 57 -16.89 6.09 -30.22
N ALA A 58 -16.86 6.51 -31.49
CA ALA A 58 -15.64 6.97 -32.15
C ALA A 58 -15.24 8.40 -31.73
N LEU A 59 -16.21 9.25 -31.38
CA LEU A 59 -15.96 10.63 -30.94
C LEU A 59 -15.63 10.71 -29.44
N ASN A 60 -16.29 9.90 -28.62
CA ASN A 60 -16.18 9.93 -27.16
C ASN A 60 -15.35 8.76 -26.60
N GLY A 61 -14.90 7.85 -27.46
CA GLY A 61 -14.06 6.73 -27.06
C GLY A 61 -12.73 7.27 -26.52
N GLU A 62 -12.47 7.04 -25.23
CA GLU A 62 -11.18 7.35 -24.65
C GLU A 62 -10.13 6.39 -25.23
N VAL A 63 -9.19 6.94 -25.99
CA VAL A 63 -8.01 6.20 -26.43
C VAL A 63 -6.96 6.37 -25.34
N VAL A 64 -6.98 5.48 -24.35
CA VAL A 64 -5.98 5.45 -23.29
C VAL A 64 -4.63 5.13 -23.93
N SER A 65 -3.74 6.12 -24.04
CA SER A 65 -2.34 5.86 -24.35
C SER A 65 -1.77 4.98 -23.23
N GLY A 66 -1.11 3.87 -23.57
CA GLY A 66 -0.41 3.05 -22.58
C GLY A 66 0.47 3.93 -21.68
N HIS A 67 0.60 3.56 -20.40
CA HIS A 67 1.35 4.35 -19.42
C HIS A 67 2.72 4.75 -19.99
N ASN A 68 3.00 6.06 -20.00
CA ASN A 68 4.26 6.57 -20.55
C ASN A 68 5.44 5.94 -19.77
N ALA A 69 6.57 5.73 -20.47
CA ALA A 69 7.73 5.05 -19.88
C ALA A 69 8.22 5.74 -18.60
N GLU A 70 8.07 7.06 -18.54
CA GLU A 70 8.39 7.90 -17.37
C GLU A 70 7.52 7.57 -16.15
N THR A 71 6.21 7.40 -16.32
CA THR A 71 5.25 7.05 -15.26
C THR A 71 5.55 5.66 -14.73
N VAL A 72 5.91 4.73 -15.62
CA VAL A 72 6.33 3.38 -15.22
C VAL A 72 7.64 3.42 -14.43
N ALA A 73 8.60 4.25 -14.83
CA ALA A 73 9.86 4.43 -14.11
C ALA A 73 9.65 5.08 -12.73
N ILE A 74 8.82 6.12 -12.66
CA ILE A 74 8.43 6.78 -11.40
C ILE A 74 7.76 5.78 -10.47
N ALA A 75 6.81 4.98 -10.96
CA ALA A 75 6.13 3.97 -10.16
C ALA A 75 7.10 2.92 -9.59
N LYS A 76 8.03 2.42 -10.42
CA LYS A 76 9.06 1.47 -9.97
C LYS A 76 9.98 2.05 -8.90
N ASN A 77 10.40 3.30 -9.06
CA ASN A 77 11.24 3.98 -8.07
C ASN A 77 10.50 4.17 -6.74
N LEU A 78 9.23 4.57 -6.78
CA LEU A 78 8.39 4.71 -5.58
C LEU A 78 8.21 3.38 -4.85
N ILE A 79 7.95 2.29 -5.59
CA ILE A 79 7.85 0.94 -5.01
C ILE A 79 9.17 0.54 -4.33
N GLY A 80 10.30 0.77 -4.99
CA GLY A 80 11.62 0.50 -4.43
C GLY A 80 11.87 1.27 -3.12
N MET A 81 11.50 2.55 -3.10
CA MET A 81 11.63 3.41 -1.92
C MET A 81 10.77 2.94 -0.76
N ALA A 82 9.51 2.56 -1.03
CA ALA A 82 8.60 2.00 -0.03
C ALA A 82 9.14 0.70 0.57
N ASN A 83 9.70 -0.20 -0.25
CA ASN A 83 10.29 -1.44 0.22
C ASN A 83 11.49 -1.20 1.15
N ASN A 84 12.34 -0.23 0.82
CA ASN A 84 13.48 0.14 1.67
C ASN A 84 13.01 0.68 3.04
N LEU A 85 11.98 1.54 3.05
CA LEU A 85 11.39 2.06 4.28
C LEU A 85 10.82 0.95 5.18
N ILE A 86 10.11 -0.01 4.58
CA ILE A 86 9.60 -1.19 5.31
C ILE A 86 10.76 -2.01 5.90
N GLY A 87 11.84 -2.22 5.14
CA GLY A 87 13.04 -2.89 5.61
C GLY A 87 13.70 -2.17 6.80
N MET A 88 13.82 -0.84 6.73
CA MET A 88 14.37 -0.03 7.82
C MET A 88 13.50 -0.08 9.08
N ALA A 89 12.18 -0.04 8.94
CA ALA A 89 11.25 -0.19 10.07
C ALA A 89 11.40 -1.55 10.75
N ASN A 90 11.57 -2.61 9.96
CA ASN A 90 11.81 -3.96 10.49
C ASN A 90 13.15 -4.05 11.23
N ASN A 91 14.22 -3.48 10.67
CA ASN A 91 15.53 -3.44 11.32
C ASN A 91 15.46 -2.69 12.67
N LEU A 92 14.77 -1.54 12.71
CA LEU A 92 14.58 -0.78 13.93
C LEU A 92 13.83 -1.60 14.99
N ASN A 93 12.75 -2.28 14.61
CA ASN A 93 11.98 -3.12 15.52
C ASN A 93 12.83 -4.27 16.11
N GLN A 94 13.69 -4.89 15.30
CA GLN A 94 14.61 -5.92 15.77
C GLN A 94 15.61 -5.36 16.79
N LEU A 95 16.21 -4.20 16.49
CA LEU A 95 17.14 -3.54 17.39
C LEU A 95 16.49 -3.15 18.73
N THR A 96 15.26 -2.64 18.73
CA THR A 96 14.53 -2.32 19.96
C THR A 96 14.27 -3.58 20.79
N LYS A 97 13.82 -4.67 20.18
CA LYS A 97 13.60 -5.94 20.88
C LYS A 97 14.89 -6.49 21.49
N LEU A 98 15.99 -6.49 20.72
CA LEU A 98 17.29 -6.94 21.19
C LEU A 98 17.83 -6.06 22.33
N SER A 99 17.69 -4.75 22.22
CA SER A 99 18.10 -3.80 23.26
C SER A 99 17.35 -4.04 24.57
N HIS A 100 16.03 -4.22 24.49
CA HIS A 100 15.22 -4.52 25.68
C HIS A 100 15.62 -5.85 26.33
N GLN A 101 15.82 -6.90 25.53
CA GLN A 101 16.26 -8.21 26.02
C GLN A 101 17.63 -8.14 26.69
N ARG A 102 18.59 -7.43 26.09
CA ARG A 102 19.94 -7.26 26.66
C ARG A 102 19.92 -6.43 27.93
N GLY A 103 19.21 -5.30 27.96
CA GLY A 103 19.10 -4.47 29.15
C GLY A 103 18.48 -5.21 30.34
N PHE A 104 17.46 -6.04 30.09
CA PHE A 104 16.91 -6.92 31.11
C PHE A 104 17.93 -7.96 31.60
N HIS A 105 18.65 -8.60 30.68
CA HIS A 105 19.66 -9.60 31.03
C HIS A 105 20.81 -9.00 31.87
N GLU A 106 21.34 -7.84 31.47
CA GLU A 106 22.42 -7.15 32.19
C GLU A 106 21.98 -6.74 33.60
N THR A 107 20.78 -6.17 33.73
CA THR A 107 20.21 -5.79 35.03
C THR A 107 20.00 -7.03 35.91
N HIS A 108 19.48 -8.12 35.35
CA HIS A 108 19.29 -9.37 36.07
C HIS A 108 20.61 -9.95 36.58
N VAL A 109 21.65 -10.01 35.74
CA VAL A 109 22.98 -10.47 36.14
C VAL A 109 23.54 -9.63 37.29
N TYR A 110 23.43 -8.30 37.19
CA TYR A 110 23.88 -7.39 38.24
C TYR A 110 23.16 -7.60 39.57
N VAL A 111 21.83 -7.70 39.56
CA VAL A 111 21.02 -7.93 40.77
C VAL A 111 21.33 -9.28 41.41
N VAL A 112 21.45 -10.35 40.62
CA VAL A 112 21.79 -11.67 41.13
C VAL A 112 23.18 -11.70 41.77
N ASP A 113 24.17 -11.01 41.19
CA ASP A 113 25.49 -10.88 41.79
C ASP A 113 25.44 -10.12 43.12
N LEU A 114 24.69 -9.02 43.17
CA LEU A 114 24.51 -8.23 44.39
C LEU A 114 23.86 -9.06 45.51
N LEU A 115 22.79 -9.82 45.18
CA LEU A 115 22.11 -10.70 46.12
C LEU A 115 23.03 -11.81 46.63
N ARG A 116 23.87 -12.38 45.75
CA ARG A 116 24.87 -13.39 46.15
C ARG A 116 25.87 -12.80 47.14
N ARG A 117 26.40 -11.60 46.89
CA ARG A 117 27.32 -10.90 47.79
C ARG A 117 26.67 -10.60 49.14
N LEU A 118 25.44 -10.09 49.15
CA LEU A 118 24.70 -9.80 50.38
C LEU A 118 24.48 -11.06 51.22
N LYS A 119 24.10 -12.18 50.57
CA LYS A 119 23.90 -13.46 51.24
C LYS A 119 25.21 -13.99 51.85
N ALA A 120 26.34 -13.80 51.18
CA ALA A 120 27.65 -14.17 51.71
C ALA A 120 27.97 -13.37 53.01
N ILE A 121 27.82 -12.05 52.97
CA ILE A 121 28.05 -11.18 54.14
C ILE A 121 27.14 -11.55 55.32
N LEU A 122 25.85 -11.78 55.06
CA LEU A 122 24.91 -12.22 56.11
C LEU A 122 25.31 -13.59 56.69
N GLY A 123 25.82 -14.49 55.85
CA GLY A 123 26.34 -15.79 56.27
C GLY A 123 27.56 -15.65 57.19
N GLU A 124 28.51 -14.80 56.83
CA GLU A 124 29.70 -14.47 57.64
C GLU A 124 29.30 -13.84 58.99
N TYR A 125 28.40 -12.86 58.97
CA TYR A 125 27.89 -12.21 60.19
C TYR A 125 27.21 -13.22 61.14
N ARG A 126 26.41 -14.14 60.59
CA ARG A 126 25.74 -15.19 61.39
C ARG A 126 26.74 -16.14 62.04
N GLN A 127 27.79 -16.53 61.32
CA GLN A 127 28.85 -17.40 61.86
C GLN A 127 29.65 -16.68 62.95
N ALA A 128 30.02 -15.41 62.73
CA ALA A 128 30.70 -14.59 63.72
C ALA A 128 29.88 -14.40 65.02
N SER A 129 28.55 -14.40 64.89
CA SER A 129 27.62 -14.24 66.02
C SER A 129 27.32 -15.55 66.77
N TYR A 130 27.62 -16.72 66.20
CA TYR A 130 27.38 -18.02 66.82
C TYR A 130 28.56 -18.42 67.72
N LYS A 131 28.55 -18.00 68.99
CA LYS A 131 29.42 -18.60 70.02
C LYS A 131 28.72 -19.80 70.65
N PRO A 132 29.23 -21.05 70.51
CA PRO A 132 28.64 -22.18 71.22
C PRO A 132 28.79 -21.97 72.74
N LYS A 133 27.71 -22.19 73.50
CA LYS A 133 27.75 -22.17 74.96
C LYS A 133 28.78 -23.21 75.44
N PRO A 134 29.66 -22.88 76.40
CA PRO A 134 30.56 -23.87 76.98
C PRO A 134 29.73 -24.92 77.72
N SER A 135 29.87 -26.18 77.29
CA SER A 135 29.34 -27.35 77.98
C SER A 135 30.05 -27.48 79.33
N SER A 136 29.36 -27.15 80.42
CA SER A 136 29.87 -27.38 81.78
C SER A 136 29.69 -28.85 82.14
N MET A 137 30.77 -29.62 82.13
CA MET A 137 30.81 -30.88 82.86
C MET A 137 32.17 -30.96 83.57
N GLY A 138 32.19 -30.44 84.80
CA GLY A 138 33.33 -30.59 85.69
C GLY A 138 33.30 -31.93 86.38
N ARG A 139 34.47 -32.53 86.60
CA ARG A 139 34.82 -33.12 87.89
C ARG A 139 36.34 -33.23 87.98
N LYS A 140 36.89 -32.58 89.00
CA LYS A 140 38.25 -32.80 89.50
C LYS A 140 38.30 -34.17 90.17
N GLU A 141 39.39 -34.91 89.97
CA GLU A 141 39.89 -35.84 90.98
C GLU A 141 41.39 -35.59 91.15
N ASP A 142 41.74 -35.28 92.40
CA ASP A 142 43.08 -35.01 92.90
C ASP A 142 43.85 -36.33 93.07
N THR A 143 45.14 -36.33 92.75
CA THR A 143 46.05 -37.42 93.18
C THR A 143 47.32 -36.85 93.78
N THR A 144 47.43 -37.08 95.10
CA THR A 144 48.58 -37.02 96.02
C THR A 144 49.03 -35.64 96.51
#